data_AF-A0A0C1L5R0-F1
#
_entry.id   AF-A0A0C1L5R0-F1
#
_cell.length_a   1.000
_cell.length_b   1.000
_cell.length_c   1.000
_cell.angle_alpha   90.00
_cell.angle_beta   90.00
_cell.angle_gamma   90.00
#
_symmetry.space_group_name_H-M   'P 1'
#
loop_
_entity.id
_entity.type
_entity.pdbx_description
1 polymer ?
#
loop_
_entity_poly.entity_id
_entity_poly.type
_entity_poly.pdbx_seq_one_letter_code
_entity_poly.pdbx_strand_id
1 'polypeptide(L)'
;MLSALSYHQKVKDHFKAQQKTWDYFAGATNKEEQLQQFKTALLRNTYKFDPSSEPFIYDKVNIIKDKLGLQQLPVTVYQAANTDELNASIVYLNNEAHIVFSGSIIKLLDDEELLAVLAHELTHIKLFTLQDGQLEVADRIITAIANHQQSEPAYYETARLYRLYTEIFCDRGSCMVLGKTGPVISSLVKTSTGLDKVNPENYLKQADEIFSADNNTKTTGISHPENFIRARAVQYWHEKGDAAEAVINSMIEGMSELDQLDIFRQKELSQLTRKILQLFLKPNWFRTTMVSSLARQYFSDFSWDDAVLIDEALIERISNDHSSIKEYLAYLLLDFALADPSLEEIPPGRALQFAEEIRIVDQFNTILSKELKLSDKKLQQYREKALMAYNRLKENEGEHIYH
;
A
#
# COMPACT_ATOMS: atom_id res chain seq x y z
N MET A 1 21.48 10.98 1.47
CA MET A 1 20.62 11.90 2.23
C MET A 1 19.26 11.25 2.36
N LEU A 2 18.63 11.25 3.54
CA LEU A 2 17.33 10.59 3.74
C LEU A 2 16.21 11.44 3.11
N SER A 3 15.44 10.86 2.19
CA SER A 3 14.33 11.50 1.49
C SER A 3 13.05 10.68 1.63
N ALA A 4 11.91 11.35 1.68
CA ALA A 4 10.62 10.67 1.77
C ALA A 4 10.37 9.80 0.53
N LEU A 5 9.80 8.62 0.77
CA LEU A 5 9.50 7.61 -0.26
C LEU A 5 8.43 8.10 -1.24
N SER A 6 8.40 7.52 -2.44
CA SER A 6 7.45 7.91 -3.49
C SER A 6 6.00 7.80 -3.04
N TYR A 7 5.65 6.79 -2.25
CA TYR A 7 4.30 6.63 -1.71
C TYR A 7 3.89 7.78 -0.78
N HIS A 8 4.79 8.26 0.09
CA HIS A 8 4.52 9.44 0.93
C HIS A 8 4.23 10.69 0.07
N GLN A 9 4.98 10.87 -1.03
CA GLN A 9 4.75 11.99 -1.94
C GLN A 9 3.37 11.89 -2.61
N LYS A 10 2.99 10.71 -3.11
CA LYS A 10 1.68 10.48 -3.74
C LYS A 10 0.52 10.85 -2.82
N VAL A 11 0.56 10.39 -1.56
CA VAL A 11 -0.47 10.69 -0.56
C VAL A 11 -0.52 12.18 -0.24
N LYS A 12 0.63 12.81 0.00
CA LYS A 12 0.74 14.24 0.24
C LYS A 12 0.20 15.06 -0.93
N ASP A 13 0.60 14.77 -2.16
CA ASP A 13 0.15 15.50 -3.36
C ASP A 13 -1.36 15.33 -3.58
N HIS A 14 -1.91 14.13 -3.34
CA HIS A 14 -3.34 13.87 -3.42
C HIS A 14 -4.16 14.75 -2.46
N PHE A 15 -3.77 14.82 -1.19
CA PHE A 15 -4.50 15.63 -0.21
C PHE A 15 -4.23 17.12 -0.34
N LYS A 16 -3.03 17.51 -0.79
CA LYS A 16 -2.70 18.92 -1.03
C LYS A 16 -3.52 19.53 -2.15
N ALA A 17 -3.92 18.74 -3.15
CA ALA A 17 -4.86 19.17 -4.18
C ALA A 17 -6.27 19.48 -3.63
N GLN A 18 -6.60 19.02 -2.42
CA GLN A 18 -7.88 19.24 -1.76
C GLN A 18 -7.80 20.42 -0.77
N GLN A 19 -7.71 21.63 -1.32
CA GLN A 19 -7.37 22.87 -0.58
C GLN A 19 -8.13 23.04 0.76
N LYS A 20 -9.44 22.84 0.77
CA LYS A 20 -10.27 23.02 1.98
C LYS A 20 -9.87 22.07 3.11
N THR A 21 -9.70 20.78 2.79
CA THR A 21 -9.27 19.76 3.75
C THR A 21 -7.86 20.04 4.22
N TRP A 22 -6.97 20.37 3.27
CA TRP A 22 -5.58 20.69 3.57
C TRP A 22 -5.44 21.86 4.54
N ASP A 23 -6.10 22.99 4.27
CA ASP A 23 -6.02 24.20 5.09
C ASP A 23 -6.57 23.97 6.50
N TYR A 24 -7.61 23.15 6.65
CA TYR A 24 -8.15 22.78 7.96
C TYR A 24 -7.11 22.03 8.82
N PHE A 25 -6.42 21.03 8.24
CA PHE A 25 -5.42 20.24 8.97
C PHE A 25 -4.08 20.96 9.14
N ALA A 26 -3.69 21.79 8.17
CA ALA A 26 -2.51 22.64 8.25
C ALA A 26 -2.69 23.76 9.32
N GLY A 27 -3.93 24.15 9.59
CA GLY A 27 -4.26 25.07 10.68
C GLY A 27 -3.85 24.54 12.05
N ALA A 28 -3.20 25.39 12.86
CA ALA A 28 -2.80 25.06 14.22
C ALA A 28 -3.93 25.39 15.20
N THR A 29 -4.58 24.38 15.79
CA THR A 29 -5.53 24.55 16.90
C THR A 29 -5.05 23.80 18.14
N ASN A 30 -4.97 24.51 19.28
CA ASN A 30 -4.81 24.02 20.66
C ASN A 30 -3.63 23.07 21.01
N LYS A 31 -2.45 23.24 20.40
CA LYS A 31 -1.28 22.39 20.66
C LYS A 31 -0.67 22.53 22.08
N GLU A 32 -0.76 23.70 22.69
CA GLU A 32 -0.07 24.00 23.95
C GLU A 32 -0.79 23.38 25.18
N GLU A 33 -2.11 23.48 25.25
CA GLU A 33 -2.90 22.85 26.31
C GLU A 33 -2.84 21.32 26.24
N GLN A 34 -2.89 20.76 25.02
CA GLN A 34 -2.70 19.33 24.78
C GLN A 34 -1.33 18.85 25.25
N LEU A 35 -0.27 19.64 25.00
CA LEU A 35 1.08 19.31 25.48
C LEU A 35 1.15 19.23 27.00
N GLN A 36 0.56 20.19 27.71
CA GLN A 36 0.61 20.20 29.18
C GLN A 36 -0.15 19.01 29.78
N GLN A 37 -1.33 18.69 29.25
CA GLN A 37 -2.10 17.51 29.67
C GLN A 37 -1.35 16.21 29.40
N PHE A 38 -0.74 16.08 28.22
CA PHE A 38 0.05 14.92 27.83
C PHE A 38 1.28 14.71 28.73
N LYS A 39 2.08 15.77 28.96
CA LYS A 39 3.24 15.72 29.87
C LYS A 39 2.83 15.31 31.28
N THR A 40 1.72 15.86 31.79
CA THR A 40 1.19 15.50 33.10
C THR A 40 0.80 14.02 33.18
N ALA A 41 0.20 13.48 32.12
CA ALA A 41 -0.16 12.07 32.05
C ALA A 41 1.07 11.15 31.97
N LEU A 42 2.08 11.49 31.17
CA LEU A 42 3.34 10.74 31.08
C LEU A 42 4.03 10.66 32.44
N LEU A 43 4.19 11.79 33.13
CA LEU A 43 4.91 11.85 34.41
C LEU A 43 4.26 11.02 35.52
N ARG A 44 2.98 10.67 35.41
CA ARG A 44 2.30 9.80 36.40
C ARG A 44 2.68 8.33 36.27
N ASN A 45 3.02 7.88 35.07
CA ASN A 45 3.16 6.46 34.75
C ASN A 45 4.56 6.10 34.20
N THR A 46 5.49 7.05 34.22
CA THR A 46 6.84 6.87 33.66
C THR A 46 7.91 7.44 34.59
N TYR A 47 9.10 6.86 34.51
CA TYR A 47 10.33 7.45 35.03
C TYR A 47 10.97 8.30 33.93
N LYS A 48 11.21 9.59 34.19
CA LYS A 48 11.90 10.49 33.27
C LYS A 48 13.41 10.40 33.50
N PHE A 49 14.17 10.12 32.45
CA PHE A 49 15.64 10.16 32.51
C PHE A 49 16.13 11.62 32.57
N ASP A 50 17.10 11.87 33.43
CA ASP A 50 17.79 13.15 33.57
C ASP A 50 19.12 13.14 32.78
N PRO A 51 19.36 14.14 31.91
CA PRO A 51 20.59 14.19 31.10
C PRO A 51 21.90 14.21 31.90
N SER A 52 21.88 14.70 33.15
CA SER A 52 23.08 14.81 33.97
C SER A 52 23.42 13.53 34.73
N SER A 53 22.43 12.78 35.22
CA SER A 53 22.64 11.51 35.92
C SER A 53 22.62 10.29 35.00
N GLU A 54 21.91 10.33 33.88
CA GLU A 54 21.85 9.22 32.90
C GLU A 54 22.32 9.64 31.50
N PRO A 55 23.60 10.05 31.34
CA PRO A 55 24.12 10.56 30.07
C PRO A 55 24.09 9.53 28.93
N PHE A 56 24.18 8.22 29.25
CA PHE A 56 24.31 7.16 28.24
C PHE A 56 23.18 7.14 27.19
N ILE A 57 21.95 7.53 27.56
CA ILE A 57 20.82 7.63 26.64
C ILE A 57 20.92 8.91 25.81
N TYR A 58 21.20 10.03 26.47
CA TYR A 58 21.22 11.34 25.83
C TYR A 58 22.42 11.51 24.89
N ASP A 59 23.54 10.83 25.14
CA ASP A 59 24.66 10.75 24.22
C ASP A 59 24.24 10.11 22.88
N LYS A 60 23.46 9.01 22.94
CA LYS A 60 22.90 8.37 21.74
C LYS A 60 21.92 9.29 21.02
N VAL A 61 21.01 9.93 21.76
CA VAL A 61 20.07 10.92 21.21
C VAL A 61 20.81 12.05 20.49
N ASN A 62 21.88 12.58 21.07
CA ASN A 62 22.68 13.65 20.48
C ASN A 62 23.37 13.19 19.18
N ILE A 63 23.97 11.99 19.17
CA ILE A 63 24.54 11.39 17.94
C ILE A 63 23.49 11.32 16.82
N ILE A 64 22.28 10.85 17.15
CA ILE A 64 21.18 10.72 16.18
C ILE A 64 20.75 12.10 15.67
N LYS A 65 20.52 13.05 16.58
CA LYS A 65 20.12 14.42 16.22
C LYS A 65 21.13 15.08 15.29
N ASP A 66 22.42 14.88 15.53
CA ASP A 66 23.46 15.40 14.67
C ASP A 66 23.40 14.81 13.26
N LYS A 67 23.26 13.48 13.15
CA LYS A 67 23.18 12.79 11.85
C LYS A 67 21.89 13.04 11.08
N LEU A 68 20.77 13.26 11.78
CA LEU A 68 19.46 13.55 11.17
C LEU A 68 19.20 15.04 10.93
N GLY A 69 20.07 15.92 11.45
CA GLY A 69 19.88 17.37 11.37
C GLY A 69 18.70 17.86 12.23
N LEU A 70 18.58 17.33 13.45
CA LEU A 70 17.53 17.62 14.43
C LEU A 70 18.10 18.30 15.68
N GLN A 71 19.23 19.00 15.60
CA GLN A 71 19.96 19.54 16.75
C GLN A 71 19.09 20.41 17.68
N GLN A 72 18.17 21.19 17.09
CA GLN A 72 17.29 22.10 17.81
C GLN A 72 16.08 21.43 18.46
N LEU A 73 15.81 20.16 18.16
CA LEU A 73 14.67 19.42 18.70
C LEU A 73 14.90 19.09 20.18
N PRO A 74 14.06 19.58 21.12
CA PRO A 74 14.07 19.11 22.49
C PRO A 74 13.58 17.66 22.53
N VAL A 75 14.38 16.77 23.14
CA VAL A 75 14.03 15.35 23.30
C VAL A 75 14.05 15.04 24.79
N THR A 76 12.96 14.45 25.28
CA THR A 76 12.90 13.87 26.63
C THR A 76 12.65 12.38 26.53
N VAL A 77 13.41 11.59 27.29
CA VAL A 77 13.29 10.13 27.31
C VAL A 77 12.69 9.66 28.63
N TYR A 78 11.83 8.66 28.54
CA TYR A 78 11.10 8.07 29.65
C TYR A 78 11.18 6.54 29.62
N GLN A 79 11.00 5.91 30.78
CA GLN A 79 10.76 4.49 30.95
C GLN A 79 9.36 4.30 31.54
N ALA A 80 8.49 3.57 30.85
CA ALA A 80 7.16 3.22 31.35
C ALA A 80 7.24 2.24 32.53
N ALA A 81 6.38 2.46 33.53
CA ALA A 81 6.20 1.54 34.64
C ALA A 81 5.21 0.42 34.26
N ASN A 82 5.43 -0.79 34.81
CA ASN A 82 4.49 -1.93 34.73
C ASN A 82 4.08 -2.32 33.29
N THR A 83 5.04 -2.33 32.37
CA THR A 83 4.84 -2.84 31.01
C THR A 83 5.75 -4.03 30.78
N ASP A 84 5.21 -5.11 30.23
CA ASP A 84 6.00 -6.32 29.89
C ASP A 84 6.41 -6.32 28.42
N GLU A 85 5.69 -5.58 27.57
CA GLU A 85 5.98 -5.46 26.14
C GLU A 85 7.31 -4.71 25.93
N LEU A 86 8.25 -5.35 25.24
CA LEU A 86 9.51 -4.75 24.82
C LEU A 86 9.22 -3.79 23.68
N ASN A 87 9.28 -2.48 23.95
CA ASN A 87 8.97 -1.49 22.92
C ASN A 87 9.67 -0.14 23.16
N ALA A 88 9.76 0.66 22.11
CA ALA A 88 10.01 2.09 22.19
C ALA A 88 8.93 2.80 21.37
N SER A 89 8.52 3.98 21.80
CA SER A 89 7.57 4.79 21.05
C SER A 89 7.94 6.25 21.15
N ILE A 90 7.58 7.02 20.13
CA ILE A 90 7.80 8.45 20.09
C ILE A 90 6.49 9.21 19.96
N VAL A 91 6.40 10.32 20.70
CA VAL A 91 5.34 11.32 20.53
C VAL A 91 5.99 12.66 20.21
N TYR A 92 5.53 13.27 19.12
CA TYR A 92 5.94 14.62 18.72
C TYR A 92 4.78 15.58 18.92
N LEU A 93 4.94 16.54 19.83
CA LEU A 93 3.89 17.48 20.18
C LEU A 93 4.49 18.84 20.48
N ASN A 94 3.93 19.89 19.86
CA ASN A 94 4.34 21.28 20.06
C ASN A 94 5.86 21.49 19.97
N ASN A 95 6.47 20.93 18.92
CA ASN A 95 7.92 20.98 18.66
C ASN A 95 8.82 20.28 19.69
N GLU A 96 8.26 19.42 20.54
CA GLU A 96 9.00 18.58 21.49
C GLU A 96 8.83 17.10 21.16
N ALA A 97 9.89 16.32 21.37
CA ALA A 97 9.90 14.87 21.22
C ALA A 97 9.93 14.18 22.58
N HIS A 98 9.06 13.20 22.76
CA HIS A 98 8.98 12.38 23.96
C HIS A 98 9.12 10.91 23.56
N ILE A 99 10.24 10.29 23.95
CA ILE A 99 10.50 8.86 23.69
C ILE A 99 10.18 8.07 24.95
N VAL A 100 9.38 7.03 24.84
CA VAL A 100 8.99 6.16 25.96
C VAL A 100 9.42 4.73 25.67
N PHE A 101 10.32 4.20 26.49
CA PHE A 101 10.67 2.79 26.52
C PHE A 101 9.66 1.99 27.37
N SER A 102 9.33 0.80 26.92
CA SER A 102 8.46 -0.17 27.61
C SER A 102 9.19 -1.49 27.81
N GLY A 103 8.83 -2.22 28.86
CA GLY A 103 9.47 -3.49 29.19
C GLY A 103 10.94 -3.33 29.58
N SER A 104 11.68 -4.43 29.49
CA SER A 104 13.12 -4.49 29.80
C SER A 104 14.02 -4.19 28.59
N ILE A 105 13.51 -3.47 27.57
CA ILE A 105 14.19 -3.25 26.28
C ILE A 105 15.61 -2.66 26.44
N ILE A 106 15.79 -1.69 27.34
CA ILE A 106 17.11 -1.06 27.59
C ILE A 106 18.13 -2.07 28.13
N LYS A 107 17.67 -3.09 28.87
CA LYS A 107 18.55 -4.15 29.40
C LYS A 107 18.83 -5.25 28.37
N LEU A 108 17.93 -5.43 27.41
CA LEU A 108 18.00 -6.48 26.40
C LEU A 108 18.95 -6.11 25.25
N LEU A 109 18.89 -4.85 24.83
CA LEU A 109 19.62 -4.36 23.66
C LEU A 109 21.03 -3.92 24.05
N ASP A 110 21.99 -4.21 23.18
CA ASP A 110 23.33 -3.65 23.30
C ASP A 110 23.39 -2.16 22.90
N ASP A 111 24.58 -1.58 23.01
CA ASP A 111 24.81 -0.16 22.78
C ASP A 111 24.47 0.32 21.37
N GLU A 112 24.66 -0.52 20.34
CA GLU A 112 24.36 -0.19 18.95
C GLU A 112 22.90 -0.51 18.62
N GLU A 113 22.34 -1.58 19.17
CA GLU A 113 20.93 -1.93 19.03
C GLU A 113 20.01 -0.88 19.68
N LEU A 114 20.37 -0.38 20.87
CA LEU A 114 19.64 0.71 21.50
C LEU A 114 19.75 2.02 20.70
N LEU A 115 20.93 2.28 20.12
CA LEU A 115 21.12 3.40 19.19
C LEU A 115 20.22 3.23 17.95
N ALA A 116 20.08 2.02 17.42
CA ALA A 116 19.25 1.72 16.27
C ALA A 116 17.75 1.95 16.55
N VAL A 117 17.25 1.54 17.71
CA VAL A 117 15.87 1.79 18.14
C VAL A 117 15.62 3.29 18.31
N LEU A 118 16.49 4.00 19.02
CA LEU A 118 16.35 5.46 19.18
C LEU A 118 16.43 6.20 17.83
N ALA A 119 17.28 5.72 16.92
CA ALA A 119 17.41 6.29 15.58
C ALA A 119 16.16 6.07 14.73
N HIS A 120 15.54 4.89 14.84
CA HIS A 120 14.25 4.60 14.23
C HIS A 120 13.19 5.59 14.74
N GLU A 121 13.02 5.70 16.06
CA GLU A 121 12.04 6.59 16.68
C GLU A 121 12.23 8.06 16.25
N LEU A 122 13.44 8.60 16.33
CA LEU A 122 13.70 9.98 15.91
C LEU A 122 13.55 10.20 14.39
N THR A 123 13.63 9.13 13.59
CA THR A 123 13.41 9.23 12.14
C THR A 123 11.93 9.49 11.80
N HIS A 124 10.97 9.07 12.64
CA HIS A 124 9.57 9.47 12.47
C HIS A 124 9.41 10.99 12.47
N ILE A 125 10.06 11.67 13.42
CA ILE A 125 10.06 13.14 13.47
C ILE A 125 10.80 13.73 12.28
N LYS A 126 11.89 13.08 11.84
CA LYS A 126 12.57 13.52 10.63
C LYS A 126 11.61 13.53 9.44
N LEU A 127 10.80 12.49 9.24
CA LEU A 127 9.80 12.45 8.17
C LEU A 127 8.84 13.63 8.26
N PHE A 128 8.30 13.89 9.45
CA PHE A 128 7.33 14.96 9.69
C PHE A 128 7.91 16.37 9.59
N THR A 129 9.22 16.54 9.66
CA THR A 129 9.87 17.84 9.46
C THR A 129 10.34 18.06 8.02
N LEU A 130 10.29 17.03 7.16
CA LEU A 130 10.57 17.20 5.74
C LEU A 130 9.49 18.06 5.07
N GLN A 131 9.91 18.80 4.04
CA GLN A 131 9.01 19.60 3.19
C GLN A 131 8.11 20.53 4.00
N ASP A 132 8.66 21.19 5.03
CA ASP A 132 7.96 22.15 5.88
C ASP A 132 6.70 21.58 6.55
N GLY A 133 6.73 20.31 6.96
CA GLY A 133 5.61 19.68 7.68
C GLY A 133 4.51 19.10 6.80
N GLN A 134 4.63 19.16 5.47
CA GLN A 134 3.57 18.73 4.58
C GLN A 134 3.24 17.23 4.70
N LEU A 135 4.23 16.39 5.03
CA LEU A 135 4.01 14.95 5.24
C LEU A 135 3.27 14.66 6.55
N GLU A 136 3.46 15.48 7.60
CA GLU A 136 2.68 15.38 8.84
C GLU A 136 1.21 15.75 8.61
N VAL A 137 0.96 16.79 7.81
CA VAL A 137 -0.40 17.19 7.44
C VAL A 137 -1.10 16.07 6.67
N ALA A 138 -0.39 15.46 5.71
CA ALA A 138 -0.92 14.33 4.95
C ALA A 138 -1.26 13.13 5.86
N ASP A 139 -0.38 12.77 6.79
CA ASP A 139 -0.60 11.70 7.77
C ASP A 139 -1.84 11.96 8.64
N ARG A 140 -1.98 13.18 9.16
CA ARG A 140 -3.14 13.58 9.96
C ARG A 140 -4.45 13.50 9.19
N ILE A 141 -4.46 13.93 7.92
CA ILE A 141 -5.64 13.83 7.06
C ILE A 141 -6.02 12.37 6.86
N ILE A 142 -5.09 11.54 6.40
CA ILE A 142 -5.41 10.15 6.06
C ILE A 142 -5.80 9.33 7.30
N THR A 143 -5.13 9.55 8.43
CA THR A 143 -5.47 8.91 9.70
C THR A 143 -6.84 9.35 10.21
N ALA A 144 -7.19 10.64 10.11
CA ALA A 144 -8.50 11.12 10.52
C ALA A 144 -9.64 10.54 9.67
N ILE A 145 -9.44 10.43 8.34
CA ILE A 145 -10.41 9.79 7.45
C ILE A 145 -10.56 8.31 7.79
N ALA A 146 -9.46 7.56 7.86
CA ALA A 146 -9.48 6.12 8.11
C ALA A 146 -10.08 5.73 9.48
N ASN A 147 -9.99 6.62 10.48
CA ASN A 147 -10.59 6.39 11.80
C ASN A 147 -12.08 6.78 11.87
N HIS A 148 -12.64 7.38 10.81
CA HIS A 148 -14.05 7.71 10.76
C HIS A 148 -14.88 6.44 10.48
N GLN A 149 -15.99 6.23 11.20
CA GLN A 149 -16.82 5.02 11.07
C GLN A 149 -17.40 4.79 9.67
N GLN A 150 -17.54 5.85 8.89
CA GLN A 150 -18.05 5.82 7.51
C GLN A 150 -16.93 5.88 6.47
N SER A 151 -15.67 5.63 6.86
CA SER A 151 -14.56 5.62 5.91
C SER A 151 -14.75 4.54 4.86
N GLU A 152 -14.51 4.89 3.60
CA GLU A 152 -14.41 3.89 2.54
C GLU A 152 -13.15 3.02 2.75
N PRO A 153 -13.19 1.73 2.36
CA PRO A 153 -12.05 0.81 2.51
C PRO A 153 -10.74 1.32 1.90
N ALA A 154 -10.80 2.07 0.80
CA ALA A 154 -9.59 2.60 0.16
C ALA A 154 -8.83 3.61 0.99
N TYR A 155 -9.50 4.43 1.79
CA TYR A 155 -8.81 5.34 2.71
C TYR A 155 -8.19 4.58 3.88
N TYR A 156 -8.83 3.51 4.35
CA TYR A 156 -8.22 2.62 5.35
C TYR A 156 -6.93 2.00 4.82
N GLU A 157 -6.98 1.45 3.60
CA GLU A 157 -5.81 0.84 2.97
C GLU A 157 -4.71 1.86 2.66
N THR A 158 -5.08 3.06 2.21
CA THR A 158 -4.12 4.16 2.02
C THR A 158 -3.43 4.54 3.33
N ALA A 159 -4.18 4.60 4.45
CA ALA A 159 -3.61 4.86 5.77
C ALA A 159 -2.67 3.74 6.21
N ARG A 160 -3.06 2.48 5.97
CA ARG A 160 -2.25 1.29 6.25
C ARG A 160 -0.91 1.37 5.51
N LEU A 161 -0.95 1.51 4.19
CA LEU A 161 0.25 1.60 3.36
C LEU A 161 1.13 2.79 3.76
N TYR A 162 0.55 3.97 4.05
CA TYR A 162 1.31 5.13 4.50
C TYR A 162 2.12 4.84 5.78
N ARG A 163 1.52 4.14 6.77
CA ARG A 163 2.21 3.72 7.99
C ARG A 163 3.30 2.70 7.71
N LEU A 164 3.02 1.71 6.87
CA LEU A 164 4.02 0.69 6.51
C LEU A 164 5.23 1.30 5.80
N TYR A 165 5.02 2.24 4.88
CA TYR A 165 6.10 2.98 4.25
C TYR A 165 6.84 3.91 5.23
N THR A 166 6.15 4.42 6.24
CA THR A 166 6.76 5.21 7.32
C THR A 166 7.73 4.34 8.13
N GLU A 167 7.35 3.12 8.51
CA GLU A 167 8.23 2.17 9.20
C GLU A 167 9.49 1.83 8.39
N ILE A 168 9.32 1.60 7.09
CA ILE A 168 10.44 1.33 6.18
C ILE A 168 11.36 2.55 6.04
N PHE A 169 10.80 3.75 6.02
CA PHE A 169 11.57 4.98 6.05
C PHE A 169 12.36 5.13 7.36
N CYS A 170 11.75 4.80 8.49
CA CYS A 170 12.40 4.86 9.80
C CYS A 170 13.53 3.85 9.95
N ASP A 171 13.38 2.64 9.40
CA ASP A 171 14.47 1.65 9.33
C ASP A 171 15.64 2.13 8.46
N ARG A 172 15.36 2.80 7.33
CA ARG A 172 16.41 3.44 6.51
C ARG A 172 17.13 4.53 7.27
N GLY A 173 16.42 5.36 8.03
CA GLY A 173 17.03 6.38 8.87
C GLY A 173 17.92 5.80 9.96
N SER A 174 17.46 4.73 10.62
CA SER A 174 18.28 3.98 11.58
C SER A 174 19.56 3.42 10.93
N CYS A 175 19.43 2.75 9.79
CA CYS A 175 20.58 2.25 9.03
C CYS A 175 21.53 3.36 8.58
N MET A 176 21.01 4.53 8.19
CA MET A 176 21.83 5.70 7.81
C MET A 176 22.61 6.24 9.02
N VAL A 177 21.99 6.32 10.20
CA VAL A 177 22.64 6.76 11.43
C VAL A 177 23.75 5.80 11.82
N LEU A 178 23.54 4.49 11.73
CA LEU A 178 24.55 3.51 12.12
C LEU A 178 25.60 3.24 11.04
N GLY A 179 25.26 3.45 9.76
CA GLY A 179 26.09 3.09 8.62
C GLY A 179 26.18 1.59 8.34
N LYS A 180 25.35 0.77 8.98
CA LYS A 180 25.30 -0.69 8.84
C LYS A 180 23.93 -1.24 9.23
N THR A 181 23.59 -2.42 8.71
CA THR A 181 22.27 -3.06 8.89
C THR A 181 22.19 -3.98 10.11
N GLY A 182 23.31 -4.56 10.54
CA GLY A 182 23.37 -5.58 11.59
C GLY A 182 22.59 -5.23 12.87
N PRO A 183 22.91 -4.11 13.56
CA PRO A 183 22.22 -3.74 14.79
C PRO A 183 20.75 -3.35 14.59
N VAL A 184 20.36 -2.84 13.41
CA VAL A 184 18.96 -2.55 13.07
C VAL A 184 18.16 -3.85 12.97
N ILE A 185 18.72 -4.85 12.30
CA ILE A 185 18.08 -6.16 12.12
C ILE A 185 18.03 -6.90 13.46
N SER A 186 19.14 -6.94 14.20
CA SER A 186 19.16 -7.64 15.49
C SER A 186 18.21 -6.99 16.50
N SER A 187 18.13 -5.65 16.55
CA SER A 187 17.17 -4.98 17.45
C SER A 187 15.72 -5.32 17.12
N LEU A 188 15.33 -5.37 15.83
CA LEU A 188 13.98 -5.77 15.42
C LEU A 188 13.62 -7.18 15.95
N VAL A 189 14.53 -8.14 15.76
CA VAL A 189 14.31 -9.53 16.17
C VAL A 189 14.28 -9.64 17.70
N LYS A 190 15.25 -9.04 18.40
CA LYS A 190 15.30 -9.07 19.87
C LYS A 190 14.06 -8.45 20.49
N THR A 191 13.61 -7.29 20.01
CA THR A 191 12.41 -6.62 20.50
C THR A 191 11.16 -7.49 20.30
N SER A 192 11.04 -8.21 19.18
CA SER A 192 9.88 -9.07 18.90
C SER A 192 9.90 -10.44 19.59
N THR A 193 11.08 -10.97 19.94
CA THR A 193 11.22 -12.36 20.43
C THR A 193 11.69 -12.45 21.89
N GLY A 194 12.27 -11.38 22.44
CA GLY A 194 12.93 -11.37 23.73
C GLY A 194 14.27 -12.12 23.77
N LEU A 195 14.80 -12.56 22.63
CA LEU A 195 16.10 -13.24 22.57
C LEU A 195 17.25 -12.30 22.95
N ASP A 196 18.22 -12.80 23.72
CA ASP A 196 19.40 -12.05 24.15
C ASP A 196 20.46 -11.92 23.04
N LYS A 197 20.57 -12.93 22.17
CA LYS A 197 21.51 -12.99 21.06
C LYS A 197 20.80 -13.35 19.76
N VAL A 198 21.01 -12.50 18.75
CA VAL A 198 20.48 -12.69 17.40
C VAL A 198 21.65 -12.55 16.42
N ASN A 199 21.71 -13.45 15.43
CA ASN A 199 22.60 -13.29 14.29
C ASN A 199 21.80 -12.69 13.11
N PRO A 200 22.05 -11.43 12.71
CA PRO A 200 21.29 -10.76 11.65
C PRO A 200 21.48 -11.42 10.28
N GLU A 201 22.64 -11.99 9.98
CA GLU A 201 22.90 -12.69 8.71
C GLU A 201 22.06 -13.97 8.60
N ASN A 202 21.92 -14.71 9.69
CA ASN A 202 21.06 -15.90 9.72
C ASN A 202 19.59 -15.53 9.58
N TYR A 203 19.15 -14.42 10.18
CA TYR A 203 17.78 -13.94 10.03
C TYR A 203 17.49 -13.45 8.59
N LEU A 204 18.46 -12.83 7.92
CA LEU A 204 18.33 -12.48 6.50
C LEU A 204 18.20 -13.71 5.60
N LYS A 205 18.99 -14.77 5.85
CA LYS A 205 18.83 -16.05 5.14
C LYS A 205 17.43 -16.63 5.32
N GLN A 206 16.91 -16.60 6.54
CA GLN A 206 15.54 -17.01 6.82
C GLN A 206 14.52 -16.15 6.05
N ALA A 207 14.71 -14.84 5.97
CA ALA A 207 13.87 -13.97 5.16
C ALA A 207 13.91 -14.37 3.67
N ASP A 208 15.10 -14.64 3.12
CA ASP A 208 15.24 -15.08 1.72
C ASP A 208 14.62 -16.47 1.46
N GLU A 209 14.67 -17.39 2.42
CA GLU A 209 13.97 -18.68 2.34
C GLU A 209 12.45 -18.49 2.20
N ILE A 210 11.85 -17.59 2.98
CA ILE A 210 10.41 -17.27 2.91
C ILE A 210 10.05 -16.76 1.51
N PHE A 211 10.79 -15.77 1.00
CA PHE A 211 10.52 -15.19 -0.31
C PHE A 211 10.84 -16.14 -1.49
N SER A 212 11.73 -17.12 -1.28
CA SER A 212 12.00 -18.15 -2.28
C SER A 212 10.91 -19.23 -2.30
N ALA A 213 10.21 -19.44 -1.19
CA ALA A 213 9.10 -20.39 -1.09
C ALA A 213 7.81 -19.84 -1.73
N ASP A 214 7.57 -18.53 -1.65
CA ASP A 214 6.40 -17.87 -2.24
C ASP A 214 6.77 -16.51 -2.85
N ASN A 215 6.71 -16.42 -4.19
CA ASN A 215 6.97 -15.20 -4.95
C ASN A 215 5.91 -14.10 -4.71
N ASN A 216 4.75 -14.44 -4.14
CA ASN A 216 3.68 -13.49 -3.82
C ASN A 216 3.75 -13.00 -2.36
N THR A 217 4.81 -13.36 -1.63
CA THR A 217 5.00 -12.89 -0.25
C THR A 217 4.95 -11.37 -0.19
N LYS A 218 3.99 -10.84 0.57
CA LYS A 218 3.83 -9.43 0.91
C LYS A 218 3.47 -9.27 2.39
N THR A 219 3.54 -8.04 2.88
CA THR A 219 3.08 -7.72 4.23
C THR A 219 1.57 -7.83 4.38
N THR A 220 1.15 -8.45 5.47
CA THR A 220 -0.23 -8.47 5.97
C THR A 220 -0.40 -7.53 7.17
N GLY A 221 0.66 -6.83 7.56
CA GLY A 221 0.72 -5.95 8.71
C GLY A 221 -0.23 -4.76 8.61
N ILE A 222 -0.81 -4.39 9.74
CA ILE A 222 -1.73 -3.24 9.84
C ILE A 222 -0.96 -1.98 10.25
N SER A 223 -0.09 -2.09 11.25
CA SER A 223 0.69 -0.97 11.79
C SER A 223 2.15 -1.02 11.34
N HIS A 224 2.72 -2.23 11.27
CA HIS A 224 4.12 -2.45 10.94
C HIS A 224 4.24 -3.61 9.96
N PRO A 225 5.20 -3.57 9.01
CA PRO A 225 5.53 -4.76 8.24
C PRO A 225 6.16 -5.82 9.15
N GLU A 226 6.04 -7.08 8.76
CA GLU A 226 6.64 -8.20 9.44
C GLU A 226 8.17 -8.04 9.46
N ASN A 227 8.82 -8.46 10.56
CA ASN A 227 10.25 -8.19 10.77
C ASN A 227 11.16 -8.76 9.67
N PHE A 228 10.80 -9.88 9.04
CA PHE A 228 11.58 -10.43 7.93
C PHE A 228 11.51 -9.54 6.68
N ILE A 229 10.37 -8.87 6.44
CA ILE A 229 10.21 -7.89 5.36
C ILE A 229 11.03 -6.64 5.66
N ARG A 230 10.96 -6.12 6.89
CA ARG A 230 11.73 -4.96 7.34
C ARG A 230 13.25 -5.21 7.25
N ALA A 231 13.71 -6.35 7.76
CA ALA A 231 15.11 -6.76 7.69
C ALA A 231 15.62 -6.86 6.24
N ARG A 232 14.82 -7.46 5.36
CA ARG A 232 15.15 -7.57 3.94
C ARG A 232 15.13 -6.21 3.24
N ALA A 233 14.17 -5.35 3.56
CA ALA A 233 14.07 -4.01 2.99
C ALA A 233 15.26 -3.11 3.39
N VAL A 234 15.67 -3.13 4.66
CA VAL A 234 16.85 -2.36 5.10
C VAL A 234 18.13 -2.88 4.45
N GLN A 235 18.28 -4.20 4.27
CA GLN A 235 19.41 -4.80 3.57
C GLN A 235 19.46 -4.38 2.10
N TYR A 236 18.35 -4.53 1.36
CA TYR A 236 18.28 -4.13 -0.04
C TYR A 236 18.58 -2.64 -0.23
N TRP A 237 18.01 -1.78 0.61
CA TRP A 237 18.28 -0.35 0.54
C TRP A 237 19.74 -0.02 0.85
N HIS A 238 20.34 -0.66 1.84
CA HIS A 238 21.75 -0.46 2.18
C HIS A 238 22.68 -0.84 1.01
N GLU A 239 22.38 -1.92 0.29
CA GLU A 239 23.19 -2.40 -0.84
C GLU A 239 22.96 -1.64 -2.15
N LYS A 240 21.70 -1.28 -2.44
CA LYS A 240 21.29 -0.81 -3.78
C LYS A 240 20.77 0.64 -3.79
N GLY A 241 20.59 1.26 -2.63
CA GLY A 241 20.01 2.60 -2.52
C GLY A 241 18.64 2.69 -3.19
N ASP A 242 18.46 3.69 -4.05
CA ASP A 242 17.19 3.96 -4.74
C ASP A 242 16.79 2.84 -5.70
N ALA A 243 17.75 2.06 -6.23
CA ALA A 243 17.46 0.92 -7.09
C ALA A 243 16.74 -0.23 -6.35
N ALA A 244 16.66 -0.20 -5.01
CA ALA A 244 15.88 -1.15 -4.22
C ALA A 244 14.38 -0.86 -4.20
N GLU A 245 13.93 0.34 -4.61
CA GLU A 245 12.57 0.81 -4.34
C GLU A 245 11.50 -0.12 -4.96
N ALA A 246 11.68 -0.57 -6.20
CA ALA A 246 10.71 -1.47 -6.85
C ALA A 246 10.54 -2.80 -6.08
N VAL A 247 11.64 -3.38 -5.58
CA VAL A 247 11.61 -4.63 -4.80
C VAL A 247 10.99 -4.40 -3.43
N ILE A 248 11.29 -3.28 -2.78
CA ILE A 248 10.70 -2.96 -1.47
C ILE A 248 9.20 -2.73 -1.61
N ASN A 249 8.76 -2.00 -2.64
CA ASN A 249 7.36 -1.76 -2.91
C ASN A 249 6.61 -3.07 -3.17
N SER A 250 7.20 -4.02 -3.90
CA SER A 250 6.55 -5.32 -4.13
C SER A 250 6.40 -6.14 -2.84
N MET A 251 7.33 -6.02 -1.88
CA MET A 251 7.19 -6.68 -0.57
C MET A 251 6.14 -6.01 0.33
N ILE A 252 5.81 -4.73 0.09
CA ILE A 252 4.83 -3.97 0.89
C ILE A 252 3.42 -4.08 0.30
N GLU A 253 3.29 -3.85 -1.01
CA GLU A 253 1.99 -3.81 -1.67
C GLU A 253 1.58 -5.18 -2.23
N GLY A 254 2.56 -5.97 -2.69
CA GLY A 254 2.35 -7.16 -3.51
C GLY A 254 1.48 -6.90 -4.73
N MET A 255 0.70 -7.90 -5.15
CA MET A 255 -0.27 -7.75 -6.24
C MET A 255 -1.51 -7.00 -5.74
N SER A 256 -2.09 -6.15 -6.58
CA SER A 256 -3.34 -5.45 -6.24
C SER A 256 -4.51 -6.42 -6.20
N GLU A 257 -5.20 -6.46 -5.07
CA GLU A 257 -6.39 -7.25 -4.83
C GLU A 257 -7.61 -6.34 -4.75
N LEU A 258 -8.76 -6.77 -5.26
CA LEU A 258 -9.99 -5.98 -5.29
C LEU A 258 -10.41 -5.46 -3.90
N ASP A 259 -10.22 -6.27 -2.85
CA ASP A 259 -10.60 -5.95 -1.47
C ASP A 259 -9.58 -5.08 -0.73
N GLN A 260 -8.40 -4.84 -1.33
CA GLN A 260 -7.29 -4.08 -0.74
C GLN A 260 -6.78 -2.98 -1.70
N LEU A 261 -7.70 -2.34 -2.40
CA LEU A 261 -7.35 -1.19 -3.25
C LEU A 261 -7.24 0.07 -2.39
N ASP A 262 -6.07 0.71 -2.40
CA ASP A 262 -5.93 2.08 -1.94
C ASP A 262 -6.57 3.07 -2.94
N ILE A 263 -6.60 4.36 -2.59
CA ILE A 263 -7.23 5.39 -3.45
C ILE A 263 -6.57 5.50 -4.83
N PHE A 264 -5.29 5.13 -4.96
CA PHE A 264 -4.55 5.21 -6.22
C PHE A 264 -4.85 4.00 -7.10
N ARG A 265 -4.82 2.80 -6.53
CA ARG A 265 -5.17 1.55 -7.21
C ARG A 265 -6.63 1.53 -7.61
N GLN A 266 -7.54 2.13 -6.84
CA GLN A 266 -8.92 2.35 -7.28
C GLN A 266 -9.00 3.20 -8.55
N LYS A 267 -8.23 4.29 -8.63
CA LYS A 267 -8.17 5.13 -9.83
C LYS A 267 -7.57 4.37 -11.01
N GLU A 268 -6.51 3.60 -10.80
CA GLU A 268 -5.87 2.77 -11.82
C GLU A 268 -6.80 1.67 -12.34
N LEU A 269 -7.60 1.04 -11.46
CA LEU A 269 -8.60 0.05 -11.83
C LEU A 269 -9.77 0.70 -12.57
N SER A 270 -10.26 1.86 -12.12
CA SER A 270 -11.30 2.62 -12.81
C SER A 270 -10.89 3.00 -14.24
N GLN A 271 -9.65 3.42 -14.44
CA GLN A 271 -9.08 3.69 -15.76
C GLN A 271 -8.98 2.41 -16.62
N LEU A 272 -8.56 1.29 -16.02
CA LEU A 272 -8.53 0.00 -16.69
C LEU A 272 -9.93 -0.43 -17.12
N THR A 273 -10.93 -0.35 -16.24
CA THR A 273 -12.35 -0.62 -16.53
C THR A 273 -12.81 0.20 -17.72
N ARG A 274 -12.53 1.51 -17.74
CA ARG A 274 -12.89 2.37 -18.87
C ARG A 274 -12.22 1.91 -20.17
N LYS A 275 -10.92 1.61 -20.15
CA LYS A 275 -10.18 1.11 -21.34
C LYS A 275 -10.77 -0.22 -21.84
N ILE A 276 -11.11 -1.13 -20.93
CA ILE A 276 -11.76 -2.40 -21.27
C ILE A 276 -13.12 -2.18 -21.92
N LEU A 277 -13.96 -1.27 -21.38
CA LEU A 277 -15.24 -0.96 -22.00
C LEU A 277 -15.09 -0.35 -23.39
N GLN A 278 -14.13 0.54 -23.62
CA GLN A 278 -13.85 1.09 -24.96
C GLN A 278 -13.53 -0.01 -25.97
N LEU A 279 -12.70 -0.98 -25.58
CA LEU A 279 -12.26 -2.08 -26.46
C LEU A 279 -13.36 -3.12 -26.67
N PHE A 280 -14.04 -3.51 -25.61
CA PHE A 280 -15.02 -4.59 -25.63
C PHE A 280 -16.28 -4.18 -26.41
N LEU A 281 -16.77 -2.98 -26.15
CA LEU A 281 -18.01 -2.45 -26.71
C LEU A 281 -17.79 -1.73 -28.06
N LYS A 282 -16.58 -1.78 -28.61
CA LYS A 282 -16.19 -1.11 -29.86
C LYS A 282 -17.09 -1.43 -31.06
N PRO A 283 -17.54 -2.67 -31.31
CA PRO A 283 -18.32 -2.97 -32.52
C PRO A 283 -19.65 -2.19 -32.59
N ASN A 284 -20.00 -1.68 -33.77
CA ASN A 284 -21.16 -0.78 -33.92
C ASN A 284 -22.49 -1.44 -33.53
N TRP A 285 -22.65 -2.72 -33.84
CA TRP A 285 -23.83 -3.50 -33.48
C TRP A 285 -24.03 -3.62 -31.97
N PHE A 286 -22.96 -3.48 -31.17
CA PHE A 286 -23.01 -3.61 -29.72
C PHE A 286 -23.41 -2.29 -29.04
N ARG A 287 -23.38 -1.16 -29.76
CA ARG A 287 -23.65 0.20 -29.23
C ARG A 287 -25.14 0.51 -29.12
N THR A 288 -25.94 -0.41 -28.59
CA THR A 288 -27.40 -0.21 -28.44
C THR A 288 -27.71 0.77 -27.32
N THR A 289 -28.97 1.20 -27.23
CA THR A 289 -29.43 2.10 -26.15
C THR A 289 -29.24 1.47 -24.77
N MET A 290 -29.47 0.15 -24.62
CA MET A 290 -29.32 -0.54 -23.34
C MET A 290 -27.85 -0.62 -22.91
N VAL A 291 -26.96 -1.02 -23.82
CA VAL A 291 -25.52 -1.09 -23.58
C VAL A 291 -24.95 0.31 -23.30
N SER A 292 -25.31 1.31 -24.08
CA SER A 292 -24.87 2.69 -23.88
C SER A 292 -25.35 3.26 -22.55
N SER A 293 -26.59 2.92 -22.14
CA SER A 293 -27.12 3.31 -20.84
C SER A 293 -26.33 2.66 -19.70
N LEU A 294 -26.02 1.36 -19.79
CA LEU A 294 -25.21 0.67 -18.79
C LEU A 294 -23.79 1.26 -18.71
N ALA A 295 -23.11 1.51 -19.84
CA ALA A 295 -21.80 2.17 -19.84
C ALA A 295 -21.83 3.54 -19.15
N ARG A 296 -22.91 4.30 -19.33
CA ARG A 296 -23.11 5.58 -18.66
C ARG A 296 -23.44 5.50 -17.17
N GLN A 297 -23.90 4.34 -16.68
CA GLN A 297 -24.03 4.09 -15.24
C GLN A 297 -22.67 3.90 -14.56
N TYR A 298 -21.71 3.28 -15.25
CA TYR A 298 -20.32 3.18 -14.77
C TYR A 298 -19.59 4.52 -14.87
N PHE A 299 -19.73 5.21 -16.02
CA PHE A 299 -19.06 6.48 -16.28
C PHE A 299 -20.07 7.45 -16.90
N SER A 300 -20.54 8.43 -16.15
CA SER A 300 -21.56 9.38 -16.62
C SER A 300 -21.15 10.13 -17.91
N ASP A 301 -19.85 10.30 -18.13
CA ASP A 301 -19.22 10.93 -19.28
C ASP A 301 -18.75 9.93 -20.35
N PHE A 302 -19.21 8.67 -20.31
CA PHE A 302 -18.79 7.65 -21.27
C PHE A 302 -19.10 8.07 -22.71
N SER A 303 -18.06 8.06 -23.53
CA SER A 303 -18.07 8.35 -24.96
C SER A 303 -17.16 7.37 -25.67
N TRP A 304 -17.48 7.04 -26.91
CA TRP A 304 -16.72 6.09 -27.71
C TRP A 304 -15.44 6.71 -28.22
N ASP A 305 -14.32 6.01 -28.04
CA ASP A 305 -13.02 6.36 -28.61
C ASP A 305 -12.49 5.21 -29.46
N ASP A 306 -12.69 5.34 -30.77
CA ASP A 306 -12.27 4.34 -31.75
C ASP A 306 -10.74 4.25 -31.92
N ALA A 307 -9.98 5.21 -31.38
CA ALA A 307 -8.52 5.17 -31.40
C ALA A 307 -7.94 4.21 -30.35
N VAL A 308 -8.72 3.75 -29.39
CA VAL A 308 -8.25 2.78 -28.39
C VAL A 308 -8.04 1.42 -29.05
N LEU A 309 -6.83 0.88 -28.87
CA LEU A 309 -6.40 -0.41 -29.37
C LEU A 309 -5.96 -1.31 -28.22
N ILE A 310 -6.12 -2.62 -28.42
CA ILE A 310 -5.51 -3.62 -27.56
C ILE A 310 -4.01 -3.65 -27.88
N ASP A 311 -3.20 -3.54 -26.85
CA ASP A 311 -1.74 -3.53 -26.94
C ASP A 311 -1.16 -4.62 -26.02
N GLU A 312 0.09 -5.01 -26.28
CA GLU A 312 0.76 -6.06 -25.51
C GLU A 312 0.92 -5.68 -24.03
N ALA A 313 1.14 -4.39 -23.74
CA ALA A 313 1.27 -3.87 -22.38
C ALA A 313 -0.01 -4.06 -21.55
N LEU A 314 -1.19 -3.88 -22.15
CA LEU A 314 -2.48 -4.13 -21.50
C LEU A 314 -2.65 -5.62 -21.19
N ILE A 315 -2.32 -6.49 -22.14
CA ILE A 315 -2.43 -7.94 -21.97
C ILE A 315 -1.48 -8.43 -20.88
N GLU A 316 -0.24 -7.94 -20.88
CA GLU A 316 0.76 -8.28 -19.86
C GLU A 316 0.32 -7.79 -18.47
N ARG A 317 -0.17 -6.54 -18.37
CA ARG A 317 -0.73 -6.01 -17.13
C ARG A 317 -1.83 -6.92 -16.58
N ILE A 318 -2.85 -7.22 -17.37
CA ILE A 318 -3.98 -8.05 -16.94
C ILE A 318 -3.51 -9.47 -16.59
N SER A 319 -2.58 -10.04 -17.37
CA SER A 319 -2.01 -11.36 -17.10
C SER A 319 -1.31 -11.42 -15.74
N ASN A 320 -0.67 -10.32 -15.34
CA ASN A 320 0.03 -10.16 -14.07
C ASN A 320 -0.85 -9.57 -12.96
N ASP A 321 -2.15 -9.36 -13.18
CA ASP A 321 -3.07 -8.95 -12.13
C ASP A 321 -3.53 -10.15 -11.28
N HIS A 322 -3.93 -9.86 -10.03
CA HIS A 322 -4.49 -10.85 -9.12
C HIS A 322 -5.80 -11.46 -9.66
N SER A 323 -6.13 -12.68 -9.22
CA SER A 323 -7.35 -13.37 -9.68
C SER A 323 -8.62 -12.56 -9.43
N SER A 324 -8.74 -11.88 -8.29
CA SER A 324 -9.92 -11.04 -7.98
C SER A 324 -10.12 -9.87 -8.94
N ILE A 325 -9.05 -9.30 -9.50
CA ILE A 325 -9.15 -8.26 -10.55
C ILE A 325 -9.61 -8.89 -11.87
N LYS A 326 -9.06 -10.05 -12.24
CA LYS A 326 -9.47 -10.78 -13.45
C LYS A 326 -10.94 -11.22 -13.37
N GLU A 327 -11.38 -11.66 -12.19
CA GLU A 327 -12.77 -12.01 -11.90
C GLU A 327 -13.68 -10.78 -12.02
N TYR A 328 -13.28 -9.64 -11.46
CA TYR A 328 -14.00 -8.38 -11.65
C TYR A 328 -14.16 -8.01 -13.13
N LEU A 329 -13.09 -8.11 -13.93
CA LEU A 329 -13.17 -7.86 -15.36
C LEU A 329 -14.07 -8.88 -16.09
N ALA A 330 -14.05 -10.15 -15.69
CA ALA A 330 -14.93 -11.16 -16.24
C ALA A 330 -16.41 -10.91 -15.91
N TYR A 331 -16.73 -10.46 -14.70
CA TYR A 331 -18.07 -9.99 -14.34
C TYR A 331 -18.49 -8.79 -15.21
N LEU A 332 -17.60 -7.82 -15.42
CA LEU A 332 -17.84 -6.69 -16.30
C LEU A 332 -18.18 -7.14 -17.74
N LEU A 333 -17.44 -8.11 -18.30
CA LEU A 333 -17.74 -8.64 -19.63
C LEU A 333 -19.13 -9.32 -19.66
N LEU A 334 -19.48 -10.05 -18.61
CA LEU A 334 -20.76 -10.74 -18.52
C LEU A 334 -21.94 -9.77 -18.42
N ASP A 335 -21.83 -8.74 -17.58
CA ASP A 335 -22.87 -7.72 -17.41
C ASP A 335 -23.25 -7.08 -18.74
N PHE A 336 -22.25 -6.72 -19.53
CA PHE A 336 -22.47 -6.12 -20.85
C PHE A 336 -22.90 -7.13 -21.91
N ALA A 337 -22.43 -8.39 -21.84
CA ALA A 337 -22.90 -9.44 -22.73
C ALA A 337 -24.39 -9.76 -22.55
N LEU A 338 -24.95 -9.51 -21.37
CA LEU A 338 -26.35 -9.75 -21.05
C LEU A 338 -27.20 -8.46 -21.03
N ALA A 339 -26.60 -7.30 -21.29
CA ALA A 339 -27.25 -6.01 -21.15
C ALA A 339 -28.42 -5.80 -22.13
N ASP A 340 -28.34 -6.36 -23.33
CA ASP A 340 -29.37 -6.23 -24.36
C ASP A 340 -29.83 -7.61 -24.86
N PRO A 341 -30.99 -8.11 -24.39
CA PRO A 341 -31.52 -9.39 -24.82
C PRO A 341 -31.84 -9.49 -26.31
N SER A 342 -32.01 -8.36 -27.01
CA SER A 342 -32.30 -8.35 -28.45
C SER A 342 -31.12 -8.76 -29.33
N LEU A 343 -29.91 -8.75 -28.77
CA LEU A 343 -28.69 -9.20 -29.46
C LEU A 343 -28.44 -10.72 -29.32
N GLU A 344 -29.33 -11.43 -28.62
CA GLU A 344 -29.32 -12.89 -28.46
C GLU A 344 -27.94 -13.44 -28.03
N GLU A 345 -27.35 -14.36 -28.80
CA GLU A 345 -26.09 -15.01 -28.43
C GLU A 345 -24.82 -14.31 -28.97
N ILE A 346 -24.97 -13.19 -29.69
CA ILE A 346 -23.83 -12.48 -30.28
C ILE A 346 -22.91 -11.86 -29.21
N PRO A 347 -23.42 -11.08 -28.22
CA PRO A 347 -22.54 -10.47 -27.22
C PRO A 347 -21.78 -11.48 -26.33
N PRO A 348 -22.40 -12.58 -25.85
CA PRO A 348 -21.65 -13.63 -25.16
C PRO A 348 -20.53 -14.24 -26.01
N GLY A 349 -20.72 -14.37 -27.33
CA GLY A 349 -19.68 -14.82 -28.24
C GLY A 349 -18.51 -13.84 -28.32
N ARG A 350 -18.80 -12.53 -28.42
CA ARG A 350 -17.77 -11.48 -28.35
C ARG A 350 -17.04 -11.48 -27.00
N ALA A 351 -17.75 -11.69 -25.88
CA ALA A 351 -17.17 -11.76 -24.55
C ALA A 351 -16.18 -12.91 -24.41
N LEU A 352 -16.52 -14.10 -24.92
CA LEU A 352 -15.64 -15.26 -24.94
C LEU A 352 -14.35 -14.99 -25.74
N GLN A 353 -14.48 -14.42 -26.94
CA GLN A 353 -13.32 -14.09 -27.76
C GLN A 353 -12.46 -13.00 -27.09
N PHE A 354 -13.09 -11.94 -26.57
CA PHE A 354 -12.35 -10.86 -25.91
C PHE A 354 -11.62 -11.35 -24.65
N ALA A 355 -12.26 -12.21 -23.85
CA ALA A 355 -11.63 -12.82 -22.68
C ALA A 355 -10.40 -13.68 -23.05
N GLU A 356 -10.40 -14.31 -24.24
CA GLU A 356 -9.22 -15.00 -24.78
C GLU A 356 -8.13 -13.99 -25.19
N GLU A 357 -8.50 -12.90 -25.88
CA GLU A 357 -7.58 -11.83 -26.30
C GLU A 357 -6.82 -11.20 -25.11
N ILE A 358 -7.52 -10.96 -23.99
CA ILE A 358 -6.92 -10.40 -22.75
C ILE A 358 -6.51 -11.47 -21.72
N ARG A 359 -6.51 -12.75 -22.09
CA ARG A 359 -6.03 -13.89 -21.28
C ARG A 359 -6.71 -14.08 -19.91
N ILE A 360 -8.03 -13.89 -19.85
CA ILE A 360 -8.87 -14.18 -18.67
C ILE A 360 -9.97 -15.22 -18.93
N VAL A 361 -9.84 -16.01 -20.00
CA VAL A 361 -10.87 -16.97 -20.44
C VAL A 361 -11.25 -18.00 -19.36
N ASP A 362 -10.29 -18.42 -18.53
CA ASP A 362 -10.55 -19.39 -17.46
C ASP A 362 -11.42 -18.78 -16.34
N GLN A 363 -11.13 -17.54 -15.93
CA GLN A 363 -11.94 -16.80 -14.98
C GLN A 363 -13.33 -16.51 -15.55
N PHE A 364 -13.39 -16.12 -16.82
CA PHE A 364 -14.65 -15.85 -17.50
C PHE A 364 -15.53 -17.10 -17.62
N ASN A 365 -14.97 -18.25 -17.99
CA ASN A 365 -15.70 -19.53 -18.05
C ASN A 365 -16.25 -19.94 -16.67
N THR A 366 -15.46 -19.73 -15.61
CA THR A 366 -15.87 -20.03 -14.23
C THR A 366 -17.07 -19.18 -13.82
N ILE A 367 -17.01 -17.87 -14.07
CA ILE A 367 -18.10 -16.94 -13.78
C ILE A 367 -19.33 -17.24 -14.63
N LEU A 368 -19.15 -17.46 -15.94
CA LEU A 368 -20.24 -17.79 -16.86
C LEU A 368 -20.98 -19.06 -16.42
N SER A 369 -20.24 -20.10 -16.02
CA SER A 369 -20.80 -21.35 -15.49
C SER A 369 -21.61 -21.11 -14.20
N LYS A 370 -21.04 -20.35 -13.26
CA LYS A 370 -21.63 -20.03 -11.96
C LYS A 370 -22.92 -19.21 -12.11
N GLU A 371 -22.86 -18.09 -12.81
CA GLU A 371 -23.97 -17.13 -12.89
C GLU A 371 -25.12 -17.65 -13.74
N LEU A 372 -24.83 -18.37 -14.83
CA LEU A 372 -25.84 -19.01 -15.67
C LEU A 372 -26.26 -20.41 -15.19
N LYS A 373 -25.68 -20.90 -14.09
CA LYS A 373 -25.95 -22.22 -13.48
C LYS A 373 -25.84 -23.37 -14.49
N LEU A 374 -24.76 -23.35 -15.28
CA LEU A 374 -24.51 -24.35 -16.32
C LEU A 374 -23.70 -25.51 -15.75
N SER A 375 -23.99 -26.74 -16.20
CA SER A 375 -23.06 -27.86 -16.04
C SER A 375 -21.98 -27.80 -17.12
N ASP A 376 -20.85 -28.50 -16.93
CA ASP A 376 -19.73 -28.49 -17.90
C ASP A 376 -20.17 -28.74 -19.34
N LYS A 377 -21.04 -29.73 -19.55
CA LYS A 377 -21.61 -30.05 -20.87
C LYS A 377 -22.44 -28.90 -21.44
N LYS A 378 -23.25 -28.25 -20.60
CA LYS A 378 -24.09 -27.11 -21.04
C LYS A 378 -23.26 -25.86 -21.28
N LEU A 379 -22.20 -25.64 -20.50
CA LEU A 379 -21.25 -24.56 -20.70
C LEU A 379 -20.56 -24.70 -22.06
N GLN A 380 -20.08 -25.90 -22.40
CA GLN A 380 -19.48 -26.15 -23.71
C GLN A 380 -20.45 -25.85 -24.85
N GLN A 381 -21.68 -26.38 -24.77
CA GLN A 381 -22.72 -26.13 -25.79
C GLN A 381 -23.07 -24.64 -25.92
N TYR A 382 -23.17 -23.94 -24.79
CA TYR A 382 -23.43 -22.50 -24.76
C TYR A 382 -22.30 -21.72 -25.45
N ARG A 383 -21.04 -22.03 -25.12
CA ARG A 383 -19.87 -21.40 -25.74
C ARG A 383 -19.81 -21.62 -27.24
N GLU A 384 -20.01 -22.86 -27.68
CA GLU A 384 -20.05 -23.21 -29.11
C GLU A 384 -21.14 -22.42 -29.83
N LYS A 385 -22.37 -22.38 -29.28
CA LYS A 385 -23.48 -21.61 -29.86
C LYS A 385 -23.16 -20.12 -29.96
N ALA A 386 -22.66 -19.53 -28.87
CA ALA A 386 -22.36 -18.10 -28.80
C ALA A 386 -21.22 -17.69 -29.75
N LEU A 387 -20.12 -18.45 -29.77
CA LEU A 387 -19.00 -18.21 -30.69
C LEU A 387 -19.43 -18.38 -32.15
N MET A 388 -20.27 -19.38 -32.47
CA MET A 388 -20.82 -19.53 -33.82
C MET A 388 -21.68 -18.35 -34.24
N ALA A 389 -22.54 -17.83 -33.35
CA ALA A 389 -23.35 -16.65 -33.64
C ALA A 389 -22.48 -15.41 -33.92
N TYR A 390 -21.48 -15.16 -33.07
CA TYR A 390 -20.55 -14.05 -33.24
C TYR A 390 -19.68 -14.17 -34.50
N ASN A 391 -19.14 -15.36 -34.80
CA ASN A 391 -18.32 -15.56 -36.00
C ASN A 391 -19.10 -15.34 -37.30
N ARG A 392 -20.38 -15.77 -37.35
CA ARG A 392 -21.25 -15.50 -38.52
C ARG A 392 -21.47 -14.00 -38.74
N LEU A 393 -21.59 -13.22 -37.67
CA LEU A 393 -21.70 -11.77 -37.78
C LEU A 393 -20.42 -11.17 -38.36
N LYS A 394 -19.26 -11.58 -37.84
CA LYS A 394 -17.94 -11.10 -38.30
C LYS A 394 -17.69 -11.41 -39.78
N GLU A 395 -18.11 -12.59 -40.25
CA GLU A 395 -18.03 -12.99 -41.67
C GLU A 395 -18.96 -12.15 -42.57
N ASN A 396 -20.14 -11.76 -42.09
CA ASN A 396 -21.14 -11.02 -42.86
C ASN A 396 -20.88 -9.50 -42.92
N GLU A 397 -20.36 -8.91 -41.85
CA GLU A 397 -20.15 -7.45 -41.78
C GLU A 397 -18.81 -7.00 -42.36
N GLY A 398 -17.93 -7.93 -42.77
CA GLY A 398 -16.59 -7.59 -43.26
C GLY A 398 -15.75 -6.84 -42.23
N GLU A 399 -16.08 -6.96 -40.93
CA GLU A 399 -15.32 -6.40 -39.81
C GLU A 399 -13.95 -7.11 -39.72
N HIS A 400 -13.01 -6.66 -40.55
CA HIS A 400 -11.58 -6.85 -40.31
C HIS A 400 -11.20 -6.03 -39.08
N ILE A 401 -11.45 -6.60 -37.90
CA ILE A 401 -10.88 -6.12 -36.64
C ILE A 401 -9.39 -6.44 -36.70
N TYR A 402 -8.57 -5.63 -37.37
CA TYR A 402 -7.13 -5.40 -37.15
C TYR A 402 -6.61 -4.38 -38.17
N HIS A 403 -6.48 -3.12 -37.76
CA HIS A 403 -5.36 -2.24 -38.11
C HIS A 403 -5.18 -1.18 -37.01
#